data_AF-A0A4T0D8J0-F1
#
_entry.id   AF-A0A4T0D8J0-F1
#
_cell.length_a   1.000
_cell.length_b   1.000
_cell.length_c   1.000
_cell.angle_alpha   90.00
_cell.angle_beta   90.00
_cell.angle_gamma   90.00
#
_symmetry.space_group_name_H-M   'P 1'
#
loop_
_entity.id
_entity.type
_entity.pdbx_description
1 polymer ?
#
loop_
_entity_poly.entity_id
_entity_poly.type
_entity_poly.pdbx_seq_one_letter_code
_entity_poly.pdbx_strand_id
1 'polypeptide(L)'
;MDALNLNIQQLVESHLEANRTFDATKTALQQSDAAHILTKRNLHLTDLALIQRDREYQQISSALIQSKRKEIEQLKYQIEMRHKDIDTAGMTIAFLQDGLSDNAELMSGPYGSIRAATTDHDPTSELAQSIDESLSAGIDFGIESIRRWECEIEKSTTQIMALESQLAN
;
A
#
# COMPACT_ATOMS: atom_id res chain seq x y z
N MET A 1 77.00 7.35 60.13
CA MET A 1 76.72 8.59 59.39
C MET A 1 75.48 8.36 58.52
N ASP A 2 74.41 7.76 59.09
CA ASP A 2 73.60 6.81 58.32
C ASP A 2 72.12 7.19 58.16
N ALA A 3 71.52 7.85 59.16
CA ALA A 3 70.09 8.19 59.12
C ALA A 3 69.76 9.33 58.13
N LEU A 4 70.64 10.35 58.05
CA LEU A 4 70.45 11.47 57.12
C LEU A 4 70.56 11.01 55.66
N ASN A 5 71.52 10.14 55.36
CA ASN A 5 71.72 9.61 54.01
C ASN A 5 70.54 8.73 53.58
N LEU A 6 70.03 7.89 54.48
CA LEU A 6 68.83 7.08 54.24
C LEU A 6 67.58 7.94 53.97
N ASN A 7 67.36 9.00 54.76
CA ASN A 7 66.23 9.92 54.54
C ASN A 7 66.32 10.65 53.20
N ILE A 8 67.52 11.08 52.79
CA ILE A 8 67.74 11.72 51.49
C ILE A 8 67.41 10.73 50.35
N GLN A 9 67.84 9.47 50.48
CA GLN A 9 67.61 8.45 49.46
C GLN A 9 66.11 8.12 49.32
N GLN A 10 65.41 7.96 50.44
CA GLN A 10 63.95 7.77 50.47
C GLN A 10 63.19 8.95 49.86
N LEU A 11 63.65 10.19 50.11
CA LEU A 11 63.04 11.39 49.53
C LEU A 11 63.22 11.43 48.01
N VAL A 12 64.41 11.10 47.50
CA VAL A 12 64.67 11.05 46.05
C VAL A 12 63.83 9.96 45.38
N GLU A 13 63.74 8.77 45.98
CA GLU A 13 62.89 7.68 45.46
C GLU A 13 61.41 8.08 45.44
N SER A 14 60.92 8.69 46.52
CA SER A 14 59.55 9.21 46.60
C SER A 14 59.26 10.25 45.52
N HIS A 15 60.19 11.18 45.26
CA HIS A 15 60.03 12.16 44.17
C HIS A 15 60.06 11.54 42.78
N LEU A 16 60.92 10.55 42.54
CA LEU A 16 60.96 9.82 41.27
C LEU A 16 59.65 9.06 41.03
N GLU A 17 59.09 8.43 42.06
CA GLU A 17 57.82 7.73 42.01
C GLU A 17 56.64 8.69 41.80
N ALA A 18 56.65 9.84 42.49
CA ALA A 18 55.66 10.90 42.27
C ALA A 18 55.70 11.42 40.84
N ASN A 19 56.89 11.64 40.25
CA ASN A 19 57.01 12.07 38.86
C ASN A 19 56.48 11.03 37.87
N ARG A 20 56.81 9.75 38.06
CA ARG A 20 56.25 8.67 37.21
C ARG A 20 54.73 8.61 37.31
N THR A 21 54.19 8.77 38.51
CA THR A 21 52.74 8.78 38.75
C THR A 21 52.08 9.98 38.09
N PHE A 22 52.71 11.16 38.17
CA PHE A 22 52.24 12.37 37.52
C PHE A 22 52.18 12.22 36.00
N ASP A 23 53.25 11.70 35.38
CA ASP A 23 53.30 11.47 33.94
C ASP A 23 52.24 10.44 33.49
N ALA A 24 52.07 9.34 34.23
CA ALA A 24 51.05 8.35 33.92
C ALA A 24 49.63 8.93 34.02
N THR A 25 49.37 9.75 35.05
CA THR A 25 48.08 10.43 35.24
C THR A 25 47.81 11.42 34.12
N LYS A 26 48.83 12.16 33.68
CA LYS A 26 48.73 13.09 32.55
C LYS A 26 48.38 12.36 31.25
N THR A 27 49.03 11.23 30.97
CA THR A 27 48.70 10.40 29.80
C THR A 27 47.29 9.82 29.89
N ALA A 28 46.87 9.34 31.06
CA ALA A 28 45.52 8.82 31.27
C ALA A 28 44.44 9.90 31.05
N LEU A 29 44.68 11.13 31.53
CA LEU A 29 43.78 12.26 31.29
C LEU A 29 43.68 12.60 29.79
N GLN A 30 44.80 12.65 29.07
CA GLN A 30 44.80 12.90 27.63
C GLN A 30 44.04 11.81 26.84
N GLN A 31 44.20 10.54 27.22
CA GLN A 31 43.45 9.43 26.63
C GLN A 31 41.96 9.51 26.95
N SER A 32 41.61 9.86 28.20
CA SER A 32 40.23 10.06 28.63
C SER A 32 39.56 11.19 27.86
N ASP A 33 40.22 12.32 27.69
CA ASP A 33 39.71 13.46 26.91
C ASP A 33 39.47 13.08 25.45
N ALA A 34 40.43 12.38 24.84
CA ALA A 34 40.27 11.87 23.47
C ALA A 34 39.09 10.89 23.34
N ALA A 35 38.94 9.95 24.27
CA ALA A 35 37.85 8.98 24.28
C ALA A 35 36.48 9.65 24.47
N HIS A 36 36.41 10.67 25.32
CA HIS A 36 35.19 11.45 25.56
C HIS A 36 34.78 12.26 24.32
N ILE A 37 35.74 12.89 23.63
CA ILE A 37 35.48 13.60 22.35
C ILE A 37 34.94 12.63 21.29
N LEU A 38 35.56 11.45 21.15
CA LEU A 38 35.12 10.44 20.19
C LEU A 38 33.72 9.93 20.50
N THR A 39 33.42 9.66 21.77
CA THR A 39 32.09 9.22 22.20
C THR A 39 31.01 10.25 21.84
N LYS A 40 31.26 11.54 22.13
CA LYS A 40 30.33 12.63 21.78
C LYS A 40 30.12 12.74 20.27
N ARG A 41 31.19 12.61 19.48
CA ARG A 41 31.10 12.64 18.01
C ARG A 41 30.27 11.48 17.47
N ASN A 42 30.49 10.27 17.99
CA ASN A 42 29.77 9.08 17.55
C ASN A 42 28.28 9.15 17.87
N LEU A 43 27.92 9.70 19.04
CA LEU A 43 26.53 9.98 19.39
C LEU A 43 25.89 10.93 18.37
N HIS A 44 26.54 12.07 18.09
CA HIS A 44 26.04 13.05 17.13
C HIS A 44 25.86 12.47 15.72
N LEU A 45 26.81 11.65 15.26
CA LEU A 45 26.69 10.97 13.96
C LEU A 45 25.53 9.97 13.93
N THR A 46 25.27 9.29 15.05
CA THR A 46 24.14 8.36 15.18
C THR A 46 22.81 9.12 15.12
N ASP A 47 22.71 10.25 15.82
CA ASP A 47 21.52 11.10 15.80
C ASP A 47 21.23 11.61 14.38
N LEU A 48 22.26 12.07 13.66
CA LEU A 48 22.12 12.49 12.26
C LEU A 48 21.64 11.35 11.35
N ALA A 49 22.16 10.14 11.54
CA ALA A 49 21.74 8.98 10.75
C ALA A 49 20.28 8.59 11.00
N LEU A 50 19.81 8.70 12.25
CA LEU A 50 18.41 8.47 12.61
C LEU A 50 17.49 9.51 11.95
N ILE A 51 17.81 10.80 12.07
CA ILE A 51 17.04 11.88 11.44
C ILE A 51 16.94 11.70 9.93
N GLN A 52 18.05 11.31 9.28
CA GLN A 52 18.07 11.07 7.84
C GLN A 52 17.18 9.89 7.46
N ARG A 53 17.24 8.79 8.22
CA ARG A 53 16.42 7.60 7.99
C ARG A 53 14.92 7.90 8.18
N ASP A 54 14.57 8.68 9.19
CA ASP A 54 13.19 9.10 9.43
C ASP A 54 12.66 9.95 8.28
N ARG A 55 13.47 10.87 7.76
CA ARG A 55 13.11 11.66 6.57
C ARG A 55 12.91 10.77 5.34
N GLU A 56 13.79 9.81 5.10
CA GLU A 56 13.66 8.87 3.98
C GLU A 56 12.39 8.03 4.11
N TYR A 57 12.10 7.53 5.32
CA TYR A 57 10.88 6.80 5.62
C TYR A 57 9.62 7.64 5.34
N GLN A 58 9.60 8.91 5.77
CA GLN A 58 8.50 9.83 5.50
C GLN A 58 8.29 10.06 3.99
N GLN A 59 9.38 10.25 3.24
CA GLN A 59 9.32 10.46 1.80
C GLN A 59 8.78 9.24 1.06
N ILE A 60 9.31 8.05 1.36
CA ILE A 60 8.89 6.79 0.73
C ILE A 60 7.42 6.49 1.05
N SER A 61 7.03 6.64 2.32
CA SER A 61 5.66 6.38 2.77
C SER A 61 4.66 7.35 2.13
N SER A 62 5.00 8.64 2.04
CA SER A 62 4.18 9.65 1.36
C SER A 62 4.00 9.33 -0.13
N ALA A 63 5.08 8.96 -0.83
CA ALA A 63 5.00 8.56 -2.23
C ALA A 63 4.13 7.32 -2.44
N LEU A 64 4.23 6.33 -1.54
CA LEU A 64 3.41 5.12 -1.58
C LEU A 64 1.93 5.44 -1.36
N ILE A 65 1.59 6.28 -0.37
CA ILE A 65 0.21 6.74 -0.14
C ILE A 65 -0.34 7.42 -1.39
N GLN A 66 0.41 8.34 -2.00
CA GLN A 66 -0.01 9.02 -3.22
C GLN A 66 -0.24 8.04 -4.38
N SER A 67 0.66 7.07 -4.56
CA SER A 67 0.51 6.03 -5.57
C SER A 67 -0.75 5.20 -5.35
N LYS A 68 -1.01 4.76 -4.12
CA LYS A 68 -2.20 3.96 -3.78
C LYS A 68 -3.50 4.74 -3.96
N ARG A 69 -3.52 6.03 -3.62
CA ARG A 69 -4.67 6.91 -3.89
C ARG A 69 -4.95 7.02 -5.39
N LYS A 70 -3.91 7.12 -6.23
CA LYS A 70 -4.07 7.15 -7.70
C LYS A 70 -4.63 5.83 -8.25
N GLU A 71 -4.17 4.70 -7.73
CA GLU A 71 -4.69 3.37 -8.08
C GLU A 71 -6.19 3.24 -7.72
N ILE A 72 -6.59 3.70 -6.53
CA ILE A 72 -8.00 3.74 -6.11
C ILE A 72 -8.85 4.58 -7.08
N GLU A 73 -8.39 5.77 -7.47
CA GLU A 73 -9.13 6.61 -8.42
C GLU A 73 -9.27 5.96 -9.81
N GLN A 74 -8.24 5.24 -10.27
CA GLN A 74 -8.32 4.46 -11.51
C GLN A 74 -9.35 3.33 -11.41
N LEU A 75 -9.37 2.59 -10.29
CA LEU A 75 -10.35 1.52 -10.07
C LEU A 75 -11.78 2.07 -9.99
N LYS A 76 -11.99 3.20 -9.30
CA LYS A 76 -13.30 3.87 -9.26
C LYS A 76 -13.81 4.22 -10.65
N TYR A 77 -12.93 4.76 -11.50
CA TYR A 77 -13.29 5.06 -12.89
C TYR A 77 -13.65 3.79 -13.68
N GLN A 78 -12.89 2.70 -13.51
CA GLN A 78 -13.21 1.42 -14.16
C GLN A 78 -14.56 0.85 -13.69
N ILE A 79 -14.86 0.95 -12.39
CA ILE A 79 -16.16 0.56 -11.82
C ILE A 79 -17.29 1.40 -12.44
N GLU A 80 -17.13 2.72 -12.53
CA GLU A 80 -18.13 3.60 -13.14
C GLU A 80 -18.41 3.22 -14.60
N MET A 81 -17.35 2.96 -15.38
CA MET A 81 -17.49 2.52 -16.77
C MET A 81 -18.13 1.13 -16.87
N ARG A 82 -17.86 0.22 -15.92
CA ARG A 82 -18.49 -1.10 -15.91
C ARG A 82 -19.97 -1.05 -15.57
N HIS A 83 -20.39 -0.17 -14.67
CA HIS A 83 -21.82 0.08 -14.43
C HIS A 83 -22.53 0.55 -15.69
N LYS A 84 -21.96 1.50 -16.45
CA LYS A 84 -22.55 1.98 -17.71
C LYS A 84 -22.72 0.87 -18.75
N ASP A 85 -21.73 -0.01 -18.87
CA ASP A 85 -21.80 -1.17 -19.76
C ASP A 85 -22.91 -2.13 -19.33
N ILE A 86 -23.04 -2.40 -18.02
CA ILE A 86 -24.11 -3.24 -17.46
C ILE A 86 -25.47 -2.63 -17.73
N ASP A 87 -25.65 -1.34 -17.47
CA ASP A 87 -26.92 -0.64 -17.73
C ASP A 87 -27.31 -0.72 -19.20
N THR A 88 -26.34 -0.53 -20.10
CA THR A 88 -26.56 -0.62 -21.56
C THR A 88 -26.95 -2.04 -21.98
N ALA A 89 -26.28 -3.06 -21.44
CA ALA A 89 -26.62 -4.46 -21.69
C ALA A 89 -28.02 -4.79 -21.17
N GLY A 90 -28.37 -4.32 -19.96
CA GLY A 90 -29.68 -4.51 -19.36
C GLY A 90 -30.81 -3.83 -20.16
N MET A 91 -30.59 -2.62 -20.66
CA MET A 91 -31.53 -1.94 -21.56
C MET A 91 -31.73 -2.71 -22.87
N THR A 92 -30.65 -3.28 -23.42
CA THR A 92 -30.72 -4.06 -24.66
C THR A 92 -31.53 -5.34 -24.47
N ILE A 93 -31.31 -6.04 -23.35
CA ILE A 93 -32.12 -7.20 -22.93
C ILE A 93 -33.60 -6.83 -22.86
N ALA A 94 -33.95 -5.78 -22.14
CA ALA A 94 -35.35 -5.35 -21.99
C ALA A 94 -36.00 -5.03 -23.34
N PHE A 95 -35.29 -4.32 -24.22
CA PHE A 95 -35.77 -4.00 -25.57
C PHE A 95 -36.03 -5.25 -26.42
N LEU A 96 -35.15 -6.26 -26.34
CA LEU A 96 -35.34 -7.52 -27.06
C LEU A 96 -36.54 -8.31 -26.52
N GLN A 97 -36.74 -8.32 -25.21
CA GLN A 97 -37.88 -9.00 -24.57
C GLN A 97 -39.21 -8.34 -24.94
N ASP A 98 -39.28 -7.00 -24.93
CA ASP A 98 -40.47 -6.25 -25.35
C ASP A 98 -40.78 -6.50 -26.84
N GLY A 99 -39.78 -6.42 -27.71
CA GLY A 99 -39.96 -6.66 -29.15
C GLY A 99 -40.42 -8.08 -29.49
N LEU A 100 -39.98 -9.09 -28.73
CA LEU A 100 -40.48 -10.45 -28.85
C LEU A 100 -41.95 -10.57 -28.43
N SER A 101 -42.36 -9.89 -27.35
CA SER A 101 -43.75 -9.86 -26.88
C SER A 101 -44.67 -9.20 -27.90
N ASP A 102 -44.29 -8.03 -28.42
CA ASP A 102 -45.06 -7.28 -29.42
C ASP A 102 -45.26 -8.08 -30.71
N ASN A 103 -44.22 -8.80 -31.16
CA ASN A 103 -44.31 -9.67 -32.33
C ASN A 103 -45.26 -10.86 -32.08
N ALA A 104 -45.20 -11.47 -30.90
CA ALA A 104 -46.12 -12.55 -30.53
C ALA A 104 -47.59 -12.09 -30.48
N GLU A 105 -47.84 -10.87 -30.00
CA GLU A 105 -49.18 -10.27 -29.97
C GLU A 105 -49.69 -9.94 -31.38
N LEU A 106 -48.85 -9.39 -32.25
CA LEU A 106 -49.21 -9.08 -33.64
C LEU A 106 -49.53 -10.34 -34.47
N MET A 107 -48.79 -11.42 -34.25
CA MET A 107 -49.00 -12.70 -34.94
C MET A 107 -50.24 -13.46 -34.45
N SER A 108 -50.81 -13.03 -33.31
CA SER A 108 -52.04 -13.56 -32.73
C SER A 108 -53.25 -12.79 -33.30
N GLY A 109 -53.70 -13.13 -34.51
CA GLY A 109 -54.89 -12.51 -35.12
C GLY A 109 -56.18 -12.61 -34.26
N PRO A 110 -57.26 -11.88 -34.60
CA PRO A 110 -58.48 -11.70 -33.78
C PRO A 110 -59.26 -12.99 -33.48
N TYR A 111 -58.93 -14.09 -34.15
CA TYR A 111 -59.37 -15.44 -33.82
C TYR A 111 -58.11 -16.20 -33.42
N GLY A 112 -57.90 -16.42 -32.12
CA GLY A 112 -56.61 -16.83 -31.54
C GLY A 112 -55.89 -17.99 -32.27
N SER A 113 -54.56 -17.91 -32.23
CA SER A 113 -53.56 -18.90 -32.69
C SER A 113 -54.05 -19.90 -33.74
N ILE A 114 -53.89 -19.57 -35.03
CA ILE A 114 -53.82 -20.61 -36.05
C ILE A 114 -52.46 -21.29 -35.87
N ARG A 115 -52.42 -22.39 -35.11
CA ARG A 115 -51.25 -23.28 -35.04
C ARG A 115 -51.04 -23.88 -36.44
N ALA A 116 -50.30 -23.19 -37.29
CA ALA A 116 -49.72 -23.78 -38.49
C ALA A 116 -48.70 -24.83 -38.03
N ALA A 117 -48.79 -26.05 -38.56
CA ALA A 117 -47.99 -27.21 -38.17
C ALA A 117 -46.51 -27.14 -38.63
N THR A 118 -45.92 -25.94 -38.73
CA THR A 118 -44.58 -25.73 -39.29
C THR A 118 -43.83 -24.60 -38.60
N THR A 119 -43.64 -24.64 -37.29
CA THR A 119 -42.67 -23.72 -36.66
C THR A 119 -42.16 -24.28 -35.33
N ASP A 120 -41.37 -25.36 -35.39
CA ASP A 120 -40.54 -25.79 -34.25
C ASP A 120 -39.22 -24.97 -34.13
N HIS A 121 -38.94 -24.10 -35.10
CA HIS A 121 -37.75 -23.24 -35.14
C HIS A 121 -38.14 -21.84 -35.64
N ASP A 122 -38.33 -20.87 -34.74
CA ASP A 122 -38.32 -19.45 -35.09
C ASP A 122 -36.89 -18.92 -34.89
N PRO A 123 -36.09 -18.81 -35.97
CA PRO A 123 -34.71 -18.38 -35.87
C PRO A 123 -34.56 -16.95 -35.29
N THR A 124 -35.62 -16.15 -35.33
CA THR A 124 -35.63 -14.79 -34.74
C THR A 124 -35.70 -14.86 -33.21
N SER A 125 -36.55 -15.75 -32.69
CA SER A 125 -36.71 -15.97 -31.25
C SER A 125 -35.46 -16.63 -30.65
N GLU A 126 -34.87 -17.60 -31.34
CA GLU A 126 -33.63 -18.26 -30.91
C GLU A 126 -32.44 -17.32 -30.89
N LEU A 127 -32.32 -16.44 -31.90
CA LEU A 127 -31.26 -15.43 -31.93
C LEU A 127 -31.42 -14.43 -30.79
N ALA A 128 -32.64 -13.95 -30.54
CA ALA A 128 -32.91 -13.02 -29.45
C ALA A 128 -32.63 -13.64 -28.08
N GLN A 129 -33.01 -14.91 -27.86
CA GLN A 129 -32.69 -15.66 -26.64
C GLN A 129 -31.18 -15.84 -26.47
N SER A 130 -30.46 -16.21 -27.54
CA SER A 130 -28.99 -16.36 -27.47
C SER A 130 -28.27 -15.04 -27.14
N ILE A 131 -28.77 -13.91 -27.64
CA ILE A 131 -28.26 -12.57 -27.29
C ILE A 131 -28.57 -12.24 -25.83
N ASP A 132 -29.79 -12.50 -25.35
CA ASP A 132 -30.20 -12.29 -23.96
C ASP A 132 -29.32 -13.09 -22.99
N GLU A 133 -29.10 -14.38 -23.25
CA GLU A 133 -28.22 -15.25 -22.46
C GLU A 133 -26.78 -14.74 -22.45
N SER A 134 -26.26 -14.32 -23.61
CA SER A 134 -24.89 -13.80 -23.74
C SER A 134 -24.70 -12.48 -23.00
N LEU A 135 -25.66 -11.56 -23.10
CA LEU A 135 -25.63 -10.28 -22.40
C LEU A 135 -25.79 -10.47 -20.89
N SER A 136 -26.68 -11.38 -20.46
CA SER A 136 -26.87 -11.72 -19.04
C SER A 136 -25.59 -12.29 -18.43
N ALA A 137 -24.93 -13.23 -19.11
CA ALA A 137 -23.63 -13.74 -18.68
C ALA A 137 -22.55 -12.65 -18.63
N GLY A 138 -22.59 -11.70 -19.57
CA GLY A 138 -21.72 -10.52 -19.57
C GLY A 138 -21.95 -9.58 -18.39
N ILE A 139 -23.22 -9.37 -18.00
CA ILE A 139 -23.60 -8.59 -16.81
C ILE A 139 -23.08 -9.26 -15.54
N ASP A 140 -23.29 -10.57 -15.38
CA ASP A 140 -22.80 -11.32 -14.22
C ASP A 140 -21.28 -11.21 -14.08
N PHE A 141 -20.55 -11.35 -15.19
CA PHE A 141 -19.10 -11.14 -15.23
C PHE A 141 -18.71 -9.71 -14.86
N GLY A 142 -19.46 -8.71 -15.35
CA GLY A 142 -19.26 -7.30 -15.03
C GLY A 142 -19.44 -7.03 -13.53
N ILE A 143 -20.49 -7.58 -12.92
CA ILE A 143 -20.76 -7.45 -11.47
C ILE A 143 -19.63 -8.07 -10.66
N GLU A 144 -19.16 -9.26 -11.04
CA GLU A 144 -18.06 -9.92 -10.32
C GLU A 144 -16.75 -9.14 -10.43
N SER A 145 -16.49 -8.54 -11.59
CA SER A 145 -15.33 -7.64 -11.80
C SER A 145 -15.40 -6.41 -10.89
N ILE A 146 -16.57 -5.79 -10.76
CA ILE A 146 -16.79 -4.66 -9.85
C ILE A 146 -16.50 -5.05 -8.40
N ARG A 147 -17.10 -6.16 -7.93
CA ARG A 147 -16.87 -6.64 -6.56
C ARG A 147 -15.40 -6.86 -6.25
N ARG A 148 -14.66 -7.45 -7.19
CA ARG A 148 -13.22 -7.65 -7.05
C ARG A 148 -12.47 -6.32 -6.90
N TRP A 149 -12.77 -5.34 -7.74
CA TRP A 149 -12.13 -4.02 -7.65
C TRP A 149 -12.50 -3.27 -6.37
N GLU A 150 -13.74 -3.40 -5.89
CA GLU A 150 -14.16 -2.85 -4.59
C GLU A 150 -13.35 -3.44 -3.44
N CYS A 151 -13.11 -4.75 -3.43
CA CYS A 151 -12.23 -5.39 -2.44
C CYS A 151 -10.77 -4.88 -2.53
N GLU A 152 -10.25 -4.63 -3.74
CA GLU A 152 -8.91 -4.06 -3.93
C GLU A 152 -8.81 -2.61 -3.43
N ILE A 153 -9.87 -1.82 -3.61
CA ILE A 153 -9.99 -0.47 -3.05
C ILE A 153 -10.00 -0.50 -1.52
N GLU A 154 -10.78 -1.39 -0.92
CA GLU A 154 -10.86 -1.54 0.54
C GLU A 154 -9.49 -1.87 1.13
N LYS A 155 -8.81 -2.89 0.58
CA LYS A 155 -7.46 -3.28 0.99
C LYS A 155 -6.47 -2.11 0.87
N SER A 156 -6.51 -1.37 -0.22
CA SER A 156 -5.62 -0.22 -0.45
C SER A 156 -5.91 0.92 0.54
N THR A 157 -7.18 1.13 0.88
CA THR A 157 -7.60 2.13 1.88
C THR A 157 -7.08 1.76 3.27
N THR A 158 -7.18 0.50 3.68
CA THR A 158 -6.61 0.03 4.96
C THR A 158 -5.10 0.23 5.00
N GLN A 159 -4.38 -0.06 3.91
CA GLN A 159 -2.93 0.16 3.84
C GLN A 159 -2.57 1.64 3.97
N ILE A 160 -3.30 2.53 3.29
CA ILE A 160 -3.12 3.98 3.41
C ILE A 160 -3.32 4.43 4.86
N MET A 161 -4.42 4.03 5.51
CA MET A 161 -4.70 4.40 6.89
C MET A 161 -3.59 3.95 7.86
N ALA A 162 -3.06 2.74 7.66
CA ALA A 162 -1.96 2.23 8.47
C ALA A 162 -0.69 3.07 8.29
N LEU A 163 -0.33 3.42 7.04
CA LEU A 163 0.84 4.25 6.75
C LEU A 163 0.67 5.68 7.30
N GLU A 164 -0.51 6.27 7.14
CA GLU A 164 -0.82 7.61 7.68
C GLU A 164 -0.74 7.63 9.21
N SER A 165 -1.24 6.59 9.88
CA SER A 165 -1.10 6.45 11.33
C SER A 165 0.36 6.33 11.77
N GLN A 166 1.20 5.63 11.00
CA GLN A 166 2.62 5.51 11.30
C GLN A 166 3.38 6.82 11.07
N LEU A 167 2.92 7.68 10.16
CA LEU A 167 3.53 8.99 9.90
C LEU A 167 3.09 10.08 10.88
N ALA A 168 1.95 9.90 11.54
CA ALA A 168 1.42 10.83 12.54
C ALA A 168 2.02 10.64 13.95
N ASN A 169 2.68 9.51 14.19
CA ASN A 169 3.38 9.17 15.44
C ASN A 169 4.87 9.49 15.33
#